data_AF-A0A2K5MD60-F1
#
_entry.id   AF-A0A2K5MD60-F1
#
_cell.length_a   1.000
_cell.length_b   1.000
_cell.length_c   1.000
_cell.angle_alpha   90.00
_cell.angle_beta   90.00
_cell.angle_gamma   90.00
#
_symmetry.space_group_name_H-M   'P 1'
#
loop_
_entity.id
_entity.type
_entity.pdbx_description
1 polymer ?
#
loop_
_entity_poly.entity_id
_entity_poly.type
_entity_poly.pdbx_seq_one_letter_code
_entity_poly.pdbx_strand_id
1 'polypeptide(L)'
;MGMMCWSPPLDKMGNSVKGIHFCHDLVSLCNFHNYDNLRHFAKKLDPRREGGDQRVKSVINLLFAAYTGDVSALRRFALSAMDMEQRDYDSRTALHVAAAEGHVEVVKFLLEACKVNPFPKDRWNNTPMDEALHFGHHDVFKILQEYQVQYTPQGDSDNGKENQTVHKNLDGLL
;
A
#
# COMPACT_ATOMS: atom_id res chain seq x y z
N MET A 1 -23.05 -13.51 13.65
CA MET A 1 -24.25 -12.67 13.43
C MET A 1 -25.29 -13.47 12.68
N GLY A 2 -26.58 -13.14 12.81
CA GLY A 2 -27.65 -13.69 11.97
C GLY A 2 -28.32 -12.55 11.21
N MET A 3 -28.59 -12.74 9.93
CA MET A 3 -29.29 -11.78 9.07
C MET A 3 -30.41 -12.49 8.31
N MET A 4 -31.47 -11.75 7.98
CA MET A 4 -32.52 -12.22 7.09
C MET A 4 -32.74 -11.17 6.00
N CYS A 5 -32.90 -11.61 4.75
CA CYS A 5 -33.20 -10.75 3.61
C CYS A 5 -34.55 -11.15 3.04
N TRP A 6 -35.46 -10.20 2.87
CA TRP A 6 -36.77 -10.43 2.28
C TRP A 6 -36.93 -9.61 1.00
N SER A 7 -37.25 -10.30 -0.10
CA SER A 7 -37.55 -9.69 -1.39
C SER A 7 -38.57 -10.57 -2.12
N PRO A 8 -39.79 -10.05 -2.38
CA PRO A 8 -40.88 -10.83 -3.00
C PRO A 8 -40.56 -11.45 -4.38
N PRO A 9 -39.78 -10.81 -5.28
CA PRO A 9 -39.39 -11.42 -6.55
C PRO A 9 -38.52 -12.68 -6.36
N LEU A 10 -38.93 -13.78 -7.00
CA LEU A 10 -38.25 -15.07 -6.98
C LEU A 10 -37.56 -15.36 -8.32
N ASP A 11 -36.43 -16.06 -8.24
CA ASP A 11 -35.73 -16.63 -9.39
C ASP A 11 -36.35 -17.98 -9.79
N LYS A 12 -35.93 -18.51 -10.94
CA LYS A 12 -36.36 -19.80 -11.50
C LYS A 12 -36.15 -20.98 -10.54
N MET A 13 -35.20 -20.87 -9.62
CA MET A 13 -34.90 -21.87 -8.59
C MET A 13 -35.77 -21.73 -7.32
N GLY A 14 -36.73 -20.80 -7.28
CA GLY A 14 -37.60 -20.55 -6.12
C GLY A 14 -36.95 -19.73 -5.01
N ASN A 15 -35.75 -19.19 -5.23
CA ASN A 15 -35.02 -18.37 -4.27
C ASN A 15 -35.32 -16.87 -4.46
N SER A 16 -35.15 -16.07 -3.42
CA SER A 16 -35.27 -14.61 -3.52
C SER A 16 -34.15 -13.99 -4.36
N VAL A 17 -34.51 -13.22 -5.40
CA VAL A 17 -33.55 -12.63 -6.35
C VAL A 17 -32.56 -11.70 -5.64
N LYS A 18 -33.08 -10.68 -4.92
CA LYS A 18 -32.21 -9.74 -4.19
C LYS A 18 -31.50 -10.39 -3.00
N GLY A 19 -32.12 -11.40 -2.39
CA GLY A 19 -31.52 -12.11 -1.25
C GLY A 19 -30.23 -12.82 -1.65
N ILE A 20 -30.24 -13.57 -2.76
CA ILE A 20 -29.02 -14.21 -3.27
C ILE A 20 -27.98 -13.18 -3.69
N HIS A 21 -28.39 -12.13 -4.41
CA HIS A 21 -27.47 -11.11 -4.88
C HIS A 21 -26.74 -10.44 -3.70
N PHE A 22 -27.50 -10.05 -2.65
CA PHE A 22 -26.94 -9.53 -1.42
C PHE A 22 -25.96 -10.51 -0.75
N CYS A 23 -26.33 -11.79 -0.62
CA CYS A 23 -25.46 -12.79 0.00
C CYS A 23 -24.14 -12.96 -0.77
N HIS A 24 -24.18 -12.91 -2.10
CA HIS A 24 -22.99 -13.00 -2.94
C HIS A 24 -22.11 -11.76 -2.83
N ASP A 25 -22.70 -10.57 -2.87
CA ASP A 25 -21.98 -9.30 -2.71
C ASP A 25 -21.35 -9.19 -1.31
N LEU A 26 -22.04 -9.68 -0.28
CA LEU A 26 -21.54 -9.71 1.09
C LEU A 26 -20.25 -10.53 1.22
N VAL A 27 -20.20 -11.76 0.69
CA VAL A 27 -18.99 -12.60 0.77
C VAL A 27 -17.90 -12.17 -0.21
N SER A 28 -18.26 -11.38 -1.22
CA SER A 28 -17.31 -10.77 -2.16
C SER A 28 -16.59 -9.57 -1.51
N LEU A 29 -17.30 -8.80 -0.69
CA LEU A 29 -16.76 -7.64 0.03
C LEU A 29 -16.13 -8.00 1.38
N CYS A 30 -16.70 -8.95 2.12
CA CYS A 30 -16.30 -9.32 3.48
C CYS A 30 -15.82 -10.78 3.56
N ASN A 31 -14.89 -11.07 4.48
CA ASN A 31 -14.32 -12.42 4.67
C ASN A 31 -15.23 -13.36 5.50
N PHE A 32 -16.54 -13.35 5.23
CA PHE A 32 -17.54 -14.15 5.95
C PHE A 32 -17.78 -15.54 5.35
N HIS A 33 -17.11 -15.88 4.25
CA HIS A 33 -17.19 -17.21 3.69
C HIS A 33 -16.61 -18.24 4.69
N ASN A 34 -17.29 -19.37 4.89
CA ASN A 34 -16.93 -20.33 5.94
C ASN A 34 -15.51 -20.89 5.78
N TYR A 35 -15.04 -20.97 4.54
CA TYR A 35 -13.69 -21.42 4.17
C TYR A 35 -12.75 -20.26 3.78
N ASP A 36 -13.04 -19.01 4.18
CA ASP A 36 -12.14 -17.88 3.93
C ASP A 36 -10.95 -17.85 4.91
N ASN A 37 -9.90 -17.15 4.52
CA ASN A 37 -8.71 -16.99 5.35
C ASN A 37 -8.89 -15.81 6.33
N LEU A 38 -8.52 -15.99 7.60
CA LEU A 38 -8.61 -14.93 8.62
C LEU A 38 -7.36 -14.03 8.69
N ARG A 39 -6.25 -14.47 8.10
CA ARG A 39 -4.93 -13.79 8.15
C ARG A 39 -4.55 -13.19 6.80
N HIS A 40 -4.76 -13.93 5.72
CA HIS A 40 -4.39 -13.55 4.36
C HIS A 40 -5.60 -13.62 3.44
N PHE A 41 -6.59 -12.75 3.67
CA PHE A 41 -7.74 -12.60 2.78
C PHE A 41 -7.46 -11.52 1.72
N ALA A 42 -7.91 -11.77 0.50
CA ALA A 42 -7.70 -10.85 -0.62
C ALA A 42 -8.66 -9.67 -0.54
N LYS A 43 -8.16 -8.42 -0.40
CA LYS A 43 -8.88 -7.12 -0.46
C LYS A 43 -10.26 -6.99 0.24
N LYS A 44 -10.69 -8.00 1.00
CA LYS A 44 -11.95 -8.09 1.72
C LYS A 44 -11.85 -7.33 3.04
N LEU A 45 -12.99 -7.05 3.64
CA LEU A 45 -13.10 -6.43 4.95
C LEU A 45 -13.34 -7.51 6.01
N ASP A 46 -12.69 -7.34 7.17
CA ASP A 46 -12.94 -8.14 8.37
C ASP A 46 -13.45 -7.24 9.50
N PRO A 47 -14.77 -7.15 9.71
CA PRO A 47 -15.35 -6.31 10.75
C PRO A 47 -15.01 -6.73 12.19
N ARG A 48 -14.36 -7.88 12.40
CA ARG A 48 -13.87 -8.28 13.74
C ARG A 48 -12.63 -7.49 14.16
N ARG A 49 -11.94 -6.88 13.20
CA ARG A 49 -10.74 -6.07 13.44
C ARG A 49 -11.13 -4.60 13.35
N GLU A 50 -10.60 -3.77 14.25
CA GLU A 50 -10.78 -2.32 14.13
C GLU A 50 -10.11 -1.83 12.84
N GLY A 51 -10.89 -1.19 11.96
CA GLY A 51 -10.45 -0.88 10.59
C GLY A 51 -9.23 0.04 10.51
N GLY A 52 -9.14 1.06 11.37
CA GLY A 52 -8.00 1.97 11.41
C GLY A 52 -6.74 1.32 11.97
N ASP A 53 -6.88 0.51 13.01
CA ASP A 53 -5.78 -0.13 13.73
C ASP A 53 -5.06 -1.19 12.89
N GLN A 54 -5.78 -1.96 12.06
CA GLN A 54 -5.17 -3.03 11.27
C GLN A 54 -4.17 -2.50 10.22
N ARG A 55 -4.49 -1.36 9.58
CA ARG A 55 -3.56 -0.72 8.63
C ARG A 55 -2.31 -0.27 9.38
N VAL A 56 -2.48 0.51 10.44
CA VAL A 56 -1.36 1.06 11.23
C VAL A 56 -0.47 -0.04 11.79
N LYS A 57 -1.04 -1.11 12.35
CA LYS A 57 -0.28 -2.28 12.83
C LYS A 57 0.55 -2.93 11.72
N SER A 58 0.01 -3.04 10.52
CA SER A 58 0.73 -3.65 9.39
C SER A 58 1.91 -2.78 8.94
N VAL A 59 1.71 -1.45 8.89
CA VAL A 59 2.78 -0.47 8.62
C VAL A 59 3.88 -0.56 9.66
N ILE A 60 3.53 -0.52 10.95
CA ILE A 60 4.51 -0.57 12.04
C ILE A 60 5.32 -1.86 11.97
N ASN A 61 4.69 -3.00 11.69
CA ASN A 61 5.39 -4.28 11.56
C ASN A 61 6.37 -4.29 10.37
N LEU A 62 6.00 -3.65 9.26
CA LEU A 62 6.88 -3.49 8.10
C LEU A 62 8.11 -2.64 8.46
N LEU A 63 7.91 -1.50 9.12
CA LEU A 63 9.00 -0.60 9.50
C LEU A 63 9.92 -1.19 10.57
N PHE A 64 9.36 -1.95 11.52
CA PHE A 64 10.16 -2.65 12.53
C PHE A 64 11.07 -3.73 11.91
N ALA A 65 10.62 -4.40 10.85
CA ALA A 65 11.48 -5.31 10.09
C ALA A 65 12.63 -4.56 9.39
N ALA A 66 12.38 -3.35 8.87
CA ALA A 66 13.43 -2.50 8.31
C ALA A 66 14.42 -2.02 9.37
N TYR A 67 13.95 -1.66 10.57
CA TYR A 67 14.78 -1.25 11.71
C TYR A 67 15.71 -2.38 12.19
N THR A 68 15.18 -3.60 12.30
CA THR A 68 15.96 -4.77 12.76
C THR A 68 16.87 -5.36 11.69
N GLY A 69 16.70 -4.98 10.42
CA GLY A 69 17.44 -5.58 9.31
C GLY A 69 16.89 -6.93 8.84
N ASP A 70 15.67 -7.34 9.24
CA ASP A 70 15.11 -8.65 8.85
C ASP A 70 14.57 -8.62 7.41
N VAL A 71 15.44 -8.92 6.45
CA VAL A 71 15.10 -9.10 5.03
C VAL A 71 14.11 -10.26 4.83
N SER A 72 14.13 -11.29 5.67
CA SER A 72 13.21 -12.43 5.53
C SER A 72 11.77 -12.02 5.83
N ALA A 73 11.55 -11.17 6.85
CA ALA A 73 10.25 -10.56 7.10
C ALA A 73 9.80 -9.68 5.93
N LEU A 74 10.68 -8.84 5.41
CA LEU A 74 10.36 -7.98 4.26
C LEU A 74 10.01 -8.78 3.00
N ARG A 75 10.70 -9.88 2.73
CA ARG A 75 10.36 -10.82 1.64
C ARG A 75 8.97 -11.41 1.83
N ARG A 76 8.60 -11.81 3.06
CA ARG A 76 7.25 -12.32 3.37
C ARG A 76 6.19 -11.24 3.16
N PHE A 77 6.44 -10.00 3.59
CA PHE A 77 5.52 -8.89 3.39
C PHE A 77 5.33 -8.56 1.90
N ALA A 78 6.41 -8.46 1.14
CA ALA A 78 6.34 -8.23 -0.31
C ALA A 78 5.58 -9.37 -1.02
N LEU A 79 5.84 -10.63 -0.64
CA LEU A 79 5.11 -11.78 -1.19
C LEU A 79 3.61 -11.76 -0.85
N SER A 80 3.24 -11.19 0.30
CA SER A 80 1.85 -11.00 0.71
C SER A 80 1.13 -9.85 -0.02
N ALA A 81 1.75 -9.26 -1.05
CA ALA A 81 1.26 -8.10 -1.78
C ALA A 81 0.98 -6.89 -0.87
N MET A 82 1.77 -6.75 0.19
CA MET A 82 1.77 -5.55 1.02
C MET A 82 2.40 -4.40 0.23
N ASP A 83 1.79 -3.22 0.33
CA ASP A 83 2.35 -2.00 -0.23
C ASP A 83 3.57 -1.57 0.60
N MET A 84 4.73 -1.53 -0.04
CA MET A 84 6.02 -1.24 0.60
C MET A 84 6.30 0.27 0.71
N GLU A 85 5.47 1.11 0.08
CA GLU A 85 5.55 2.57 0.18
C GLU A 85 4.68 3.15 1.30
N GLN A 86 4.12 2.27 2.15
CA GLN A 86 3.37 2.68 3.32
C GLN A 86 4.21 3.51 4.29
N ARG A 87 3.54 4.50 4.90
CA ARG A 87 4.15 5.51 5.75
C ARG A 87 3.63 5.44 7.17
N ASP A 88 4.49 5.68 8.14
CA ASP A 88 4.10 5.89 9.54
C ASP A 88 3.48 7.27 9.79
N TYR A 89 3.25 7.57 11.07
CA TYR A 89 2.75 8.84 11.56
C TYR A 89 3.72 10.02 11.32
N ASP A 90 5.00 9.76 11.09
CA ASP A 90 6.02 10.75 10.72
C ASP A 90 6.26 10.80 9.20
N SER A 91 5.36 10.21 8.41
CA SER A 91 5.47 10.12 6.94
C SER A 91 6.69 9.35 6.44
N ARG A 92 7.36 8.57 7.31
CA ARG A 92 8.54 7.78 6.96
C ARG A 92 8.14 6.43 6.37
N THR A 93 8.86 6.04 5.32
CA THR A 93 8.74 4.73 4.67
C THR A 93 9.78 3.76 5.20
N ALA A 94 9.69 2.48 4.83
CA ALA A 94 10.68 1.48 5.18
C ALA A 94 12.10 1.85 4.71
N LEU A 95 12.20 2.62 3.61
CA LEU A 95 13.46 3.08 3.06
C LEU A 95 14.15 4.14 3.94
N HIS A 96 13.39 5.04 4.57
CA HIS A 96 13.92 6.00 5.55
C HIS A 96 14.53 5.24 6.73
N VAL A 97 13.73 4.39 7.39
CA VAL A 97 14.17 3.61 8.56
C VAL A 97 15.40 2.74 8.24
N ALA A 98 15.41 2.06 7.09
CA ALA A 98 16.57 1.26 6.69
C ALA A 98 17.82 2.10 6.40
N ALA A 99 17.65 3.32 5.89
CA ALA A 99 18.74 4.23 5.61
C ALA A 99 19.31 4.89 6.87
N ALA A 100 18.46 5.20 7.84
CA ALA A 100 18.86 5.70 9.14
C ALA A 100 19.65 4.68 9.97
N GLU A 101 19.32 3.39 9.88
CA GLU A 101 20.05 2.31 10.58
C GLU A 101 21.26 1.78 9.79
N GLY A 102 21.37 2.09 8.49
CA GLY A 102 22.49 1.65 7.66
C GLY A 102 22.37 0.23 7.12
N HIS A 103 21.17 -0.36 7.08
CA HIS A 103 20.97 -1.75 6.63
C HIS A 103 21.00 -1.89 5.10
N VAL A 104 22.20 -2.11 4.56
CA VAL A 104 22.47 -2.24 3.11
C VAL A 104 21.59 -3.29 2.42
N GLU A 105 21.42 -4.48 3.03
CA GLU A 105 20.64 -5.56 2.42
C GLU A 105 19.15 -5.22 2.29
N VAL A 106 18.61 -4.51 3.29
CA VAL A 106 17.22 -4.05 3.28
C VAL A 106 17.02 -2.97 2.22
N VAL A 107 17.93 -1.99 2.16
CA VAL A 107 17.88 -0.92 1.15
C VAL A 107 17.94 -1.51 -0.25
N LYS A 108 18.85 -2.45 -0.49
CA LYS A 108 18.97 -3.15 -1.77
C LYS A 108 17.69 -3.90 -2.11
N PHE A 109 17.10 -4.63 -1.16
CA PHE A 109 15.82 -5.32 -1.37
C PHE A 109 14.69 -4.34 -1.75
N LEU A 110 14.55 -3.23 -1.03
CA LEU A 110 13.50 -2.24 -1.28
C LEU A 110 13.64 -1.55 -2.65
N LEU A 111 14.87 -1.21 -3.05
CA LEU A 111 15.14 -0.52 -4.32
C LEU A 111 15.14 -1.47 -5.53
N GLU A 112 15.79 -2.63 -5.43
CA GLU A 112 15.90 -3.59 -6.54
C GLU A 112 14.60 -4.35 -6.76
N ALA A 113 14.09 -4.98 -5.70
CA ALA A 113 13.00 -5.94 -5.79
C ALA A 113 11.63 -5.27 -5.68
N CYS A 114 11.48 -4.31 -4.77
CA CYS A 114 10.19 -3.63 -4.54
C CYS A 114 10.01 -2.36 -5.37
N LYS A 115 11.07 -1.84 -6.01
CA LYS A 115 11.04 -0.61 -6.83
C LYS A 115 10.42 0.59 -6.11
N VAL A 116 10.72 0.72 -4.82
CA VAL A 116 10.25 1.85 -3.99
C VAL A 116 10.86 3.15 -4.49
N ASN A 117 10.11 4.25 -4.43
CA ASN A 117 10.61 5.58 -4.76
C ASN A 117 11.83 5.93 -3.87
N PRO A 118 12.97 6.36 -4.46
CA PRO A 118 14.15 6.78 -3.69
C PRO A 118 14.12 8.24 -3.23
N PHE A 119 13.14 9.04 -3.67
CA PHE A 119 12.95 10.45 -3.29
C PHE A 119 11.75 10.75 -2.37
N PRO A 120 11.32 9.84 -1.47
CA PRO A 120 10.22 10.16 -0.57
C PRO A 120 10.71 11.20 0.45
N LYS A 121 9.80 12.08 0.88
CA LYS A 121 10.04 13.04 1.95
C LYS A 121 9.30 12.61 3.20
N ASP A 122 9.97 12.69 4.33
CA ASP A 122 9.38 12.55 5.66
C ASP A 122 8.70 13.85 6.14
N ARG A 123 8.24 13.87 7.39
CA ARG A 123 7.66 15.05 8.04
C ARG A 123 8.64 16.24 8.17
N TRP A 124 9.94 15.98 8.19
CA TRP A 124 11.00 16.99 8.33
C TRP A 124 11.58 17.43 6.98
N ASN A 125 11.00 16.99 5.86
CA ASN A 125 11.51 17.17 4.49
C ASN A 125 12.87 16.53 4.21
N ASN A 126 13.30 15.59 5.04
CA ASN A 126 14.48 14.77 4.79
C ASN A 126 14.11 13.65 3.82
N THR A 127 15.06 13.34 2.93
CA THR A 127 15.01 12.15 2.09
C THR A 127 15.77 11.00 2.75
N PRO A 128 15.58 9.74 2.31
CA PRO A 128 16.37 8.62 2.81
C PRO A 128 17.89 8.83 2.65
N MET A 129 18.30 9.60 1.64
CA MET A 129 19.70 9.97 1.42
C MET A 129 20.21 10.96 2.48
N ASP A 130 19.37 11.93 2.87
CA ASP A 130 19.68 12.87 3.95
C ASP A 130 19.76 12.16 5.30
N GLU A 131 18.87 11.19 5.56
CA GLU A 131 18.95 10.35 6.76
C GLU A 131 20.25 9.53 6.79
N ALA A 132 20.60 8.85 5.69
CA ALA A 132 21.87 8.12 5.60
C ALA A 132 23.08 9.04 5.85
N LEU A 133 23.04 10.29 5.37
CA LEU A 133 24.11 11.27 5.60
C LEU A 133 24.15 11.76 7.06
N HIS A 134 22.98 12.02 7.65
CA HIS A 134 22.86 12.49 9.03
C HIS A 134 23.39 11.48 10.04
N PHE A 135 23.16 10.18 9.80
CA PHE A 135 23.66 9.09 10.64
C PHE A 135 25.05 8.56 10.22
N GLY A 136 25.60 9.02 9.09
CA GLY A 136 26.97 8.69 8.65
C GLY A 136 27.12 7.35 7.93
N HIS A 137 26.04 6.83 7.33
CA HIS A 137 26.03 5.55 6.62
C HIS A 137 26.41 5.71 5.13
N HIS A 138 27.71 5.80 4.86
CA HIS A 138 28.24 5.99 3.51
C HIS A 138 27.92 4.85 2.52
N ASP A 139 27.83 3.61 3.00
CA ASP A 139 27.53 2.45 2.14
C ASP A 139 26.12 2.53 1.55
N VAL A 140 25.14 2.89 2.39
CA VAL A 140 23.75 3.12 1.97
C VAL A 140 23.64 4.32 1.06
N PHE A 141 24.34 5.42 1.40
CA PHE A 141 24.38 6.63 0.58
C PHE A 141 24.84 6.32 -0.85
N LYS A 142 25.89 5.50 -1.01
CA LYS A 142 26.40 5.10 -2.32
C LYS A 142 25.36 4.35 -3.15
N ILE A 143 24.62 3.42 -2.52
CA ILE A 143 23.55 2.66 -3.19
C ILE A 143 22.41 3.59 -3.59
N LEU A 144 21.97 4.47 -2.68
CA LEU A 144 20.91 5.42 -2.97
C LEU A 144 21.30 6.35 -4.13
N GLN A 145 22.53 6.86 -4.15
CA GLN A 145 23.02 7.72 -5.22
C GLN A 145 23.08 7.01 -6.57
N GLU A 146 23.55 5.75 -6.61
CA GLU A 146 23.54 4.93 -7.81
C GLU A 146 22.11 4.71 -8.33
N TYR A 147 21.17 4.43 -7.44
CA TYR A 147 19.76 4.25 -7.76
C TYR A 147 19.10 5.53 -8.27
N GLN A 148 19.42 6.69 -7.71
CA GLN A 148 18.85 7.97 -8.14
C GLN A 148 19.17 8.30 -9.59
N VAL A 149 20.39 7.98 -10.05
CA VAL A 149 20.79 8.19 -11.45
C VAL A 149 20.02 7.27 -12.40
N GLN A 150 19.70 6.06 -11.95
CA GLN A 150 18.99 5.05 -12.74
C GLN A 150 17.46 5.17 -12.65
N TYR A 151 16.95 5.87 -11.63
CA TYR A 151 15.53 5.96 -11.37
C TYR A 151 14.83 6.80 -12.43
N THR A 152 14.06 6.15 -13.29
CA THR A 152 13.07 6.81 -14.13
C THR A 152 11.75 6.84 -13.35
N PRO A 153 11.16 8.03 -13.08
CA PRO A 153 9.83 8.07 -12.50
C PRO A 153 8.88 7.36 -13.47
N GLN A 154 8.18 6.33 -13.00
CA GLN A 154 7.06 5.76 -13.74
C GLN A 154 6.05 6.90 -13.90
N GLY A 155 5.91 7.40 -15.13
CA GLY A 155 5.24 8.65 -15.40
C GLY A 155 3.82 8.68 -14.85
N ASP A 156 3.51 9.74 -14.11
CA ASP A 156 2.17 10.26 -13.91
C ASP A 156 1.53 10.56 -15.26
N SER A 157 1.02 9.53 -15.93
CA SER A 157 0.32 9.64 -17.20
C SER A 157 -1.18 9.78 -16.99
N ASP A 158 -1.61 10.53 -15.97
CA ASP A 158 -3.05 10.86 -15.81
C ASP A 158 -3.37 12.23 -15.19
N ASN A 159 -2.42 12.99 -14.64
CA ASN A 159 -2.71 14.31 -14.04
C ASN A 159 -2.74 15.49 -15.04
N GLY A 160 -2.70 15.21 -16.36
CA GLY A 160 -2.67 16.24 -17.41
C GLY A 160 -3.98 16.48 -18.18
N LYS A 161 -5.02 15.64 -17.99
CA LYS A 161 -6.24 15.73 -18.82
C LYS A 161 -7.32 16.66 -18.27
N GLU A 162 -7.29 17.04 -17.00
CA GLU A 162 -8.31 17.93 -16.43
C GLU A 162 -8.13 19.41 -16.82
N ASN A 163 -6.90 19.86 -17.10
CA ASN A 163 -6.67 21.26 -17.47
C ASN A 163 -6.94 21.59 -18.95
N GLN A 164 -7.08 20.59 -19.83
CA GLN A 164 -7.42 20.82 -21.24
C GLN A 164 -8.93 20.86 -21.51
N THR A 165 -9.77 20.27 -20.65
CA THR A 165 -11.23 20.30 -20.81
C THR A 165 -11.83 21.64 -20.39
N VAL A 166 -11.24 22.33 -19.42
CA VAL A 166 -11.73 23.65 -18.97
C VAL A 166 -11.52 24.72 -20.04
N HIS A 167 -10.38 24.75 -20.73
CA HIS A 167 -10.12 25.75 -21.78
C HIS A 167 -10.97 25.55 -23.04
N LYS A 168 -11.23 24.29 -23.45
CA LYS A 168 -12.08 24.02 -24.63
C LYS A 168 -13.55 24.41 -24.44
N ASN A 169 -14.02 24.50 -23.20
CA ASN A 169 -15.43 24.82 -22.92
C ASN A 169 -15.73 26.33 -22.90
N LEU A 170 -14.73 27.20 -22.80
CA LEU A 170 -14.94 28.65 -22.90
C LEU A 170 -14.94 29.16 -24.35
N ASP A 171 -14.20 28.50 -25.25
CA ASP A 171 -14.09 28.91 -26.66
C ASP A 171 -15.33 28.56 -27.51
N GLY A 172 -16.32 27.87 -26.93
CA GLY A 172 -17.58 27.49 -27.59
C GLY A 172 -18.78 28.41 -27.27
N LEU A 173 -18.57 29.55 -26.61
CA LEU A 173 -19.65 30.45 -26.16
C LEU A 173 -19.46 31.93 -26.53
N LEU A 174 -18.57 32.22 -27.48
CA LEU A 174 -18.47 33.49 -28.22
C LEU A 174 -18.62 33.22 -29.71
#